data_AF-A0A1C4V7C6-F1
#
_entry.id   AF-A0A1C4V7C6-F1
#
_cell.length_a   1.000
_cell.length_b   1.000
_cell.length_c   1.000
_cell.angle_alpha   90.00
_cell.angle_beta   90.00
_cell.angle_gamma   90.00
#
_symmetry.space_group_name_H-M   'P 1'
#
loop_
_entity.id
_entity.type
_entity.pdbx_description
1 polymer ?
#
loop_
_entity_poly.entity_id
_entity_poly.type
_entity_poly.pdbx_seq_one_letter_code
_entity_poly.pdbx_strand_id
1 'polypeptide(L)'
;MLATGARTGEILALRWADLDLATARPTLTICGTLIFVTGQGFFRQPWTKSDAGYRTVVLPRFAIGMLLAHTLDAADNPHDAIFASRRGTWLSPNNVRRQWRQSRADTDLAWVTPHTFRKTVATLINEETNTKNAAAQLGHSSEEITATYYIAKPVQAPDVSDVLERLGADRNGHPTPREHDDDHG
;
A
#
# COMPACT_ATOMS: atom_id res chain seq x y z
N MET A 1 -3.10 0.02 1.18
CA MET A 1 -2.56 1.31 1.67
C MET A 1 -1.87 1.14 3.03
N LEU A 2 -2.54 0.67 4.09
CA LEU A 2 -1.89 0.38 5.39
C LEU A 2 -0.69 -0.58 5.29
N ALA A 3 -0.76 -1.58 4.42
CA ALA A 3 0.30 -2.56 4.23
C ALA A 3 1.60 -2.03 3.59
N THR A 4 1.60 -0.81 3.03
CA THR A 4 2.72 -0.34 2.19
C THR A 4 3.01 1.15 2.33
N GLY A 5 2.07 1.96 2.82
CA GLY A 5 2.14 3.42 2.80
C GLY A 5 2.07 4.04 1.41
N ALA A 6 1.83 3.25 0.36
CA ALA A 6 1.76 3.73 -1.02
C ALA A 6 0.59 4.69 -1.26
N ARG A 7 0.77 5.62 -2.21
CA ARG A 7 -0.26 6.61 -2.57
C ARG A 7 -1.44 5.92 -3.26
N THR A 8 -2.63 6.52 -3.18
CA THR A 8 -3.83 5.97 -3.84
C THR A 8 -3.62 5.71 -5.34
N GLY A 9 -2.95 6.63 -6.03
CA GLY A 9 -2.66 6.47 -7.46
C GLY A 9 -1.71 5.31 -7.77
N GLU A 10 -0.75 5.04 -6.87
CA GLU A 10 0.17 3.90 -6.96
C GLU A 10 -0.58 2.59 -6.72
N ILE A 11 -1.40 2.52 -5.66
CA ILE A 11 -2.20 1.33 -5.32
C ILE A 11 -3.18 0.97 -6.44
N LEU A 12 -3.86 1.96 -7.02
CA LEU A 12 -4.83 1.71 -8.09
C LEU A 12 -4.17 1.41 -9.45
N ALA A 13 -2.85 1.61 -9.56
CA ALA A 13 -2.07 1.28 -10.74
C ALA A 13 -1.41 -0.11 -10.66
N LEU A 14 -1.57 -0.84 -9.56
CA LEU A 14 -0.95 -2.16 -9.38
C LEU A 14 -1.56 -3.20 -10.32
N ARG A 15 -0.68 -4.06 -10.83
CA ARG A 15 -1.02 -5.22 -11.64
C ARG A 15 -0.67 -6.52 -10.92
N TRP A 16 -1.29 -7.64 -11.32
CA TRP A 16 -0.91 -8.95 -10.79
C TRP A 16 0.56 -9.28 -11.09
N ALA A 17 1.06 -8.90 -12.28
CA ALA A 17 2.46 -9.02 -12.64
C ALA A 17 3.43 -8.17 -11.79
N ASP A 18 2.94 -7.22 -10.99
CA ASP A 18 3.77 -6.42 -10.09
C ASP A 18 3.97 -7.11 -8.71
N LEU A 19 3.33 -8.26 -8.47
CA LEU A 19 3.43 -9.06 -7.25
C LEU A 19 4.35 -10.28 -7.44
N ASP A 20 5.14 -10.57 -6.40
CA ASP A 20 5.82 -11.86 -6.26
C ASP A 20 5.37 -12.50 -4.94
N LEU A 21 4.39 -13.41 -5.04
CA LEU A 21 3.78 -14.10 -3.89
C LEU A 21 4.38 -15.48 -3.61
N ALA A 22 5.23 -16.00 -4.50
CA ALA A 22 5.73 -17.38 -4.43
C ALA A 22 7.00 -17.52 -3.58
N THR A 23 7.49 -16.43 -3.00
CA THR A 23 8.71 -16.39 -2.19
C THR A 23 8.43 -16.43 -0.69
N ALA A 24 9.47 -16.75 0.10
CA ALA A 24 9.38 -16.72 1.56
C ALA A 24 9.09 -15.32 2.13
N ARG A 25 9.41 -14.26 1.38
CA ARG A 25 9.11 -12.86 1.72
C ARG A 25 8.37 -12.24 0.53
N PRO A 26 7.04 -12.41 0.43
CA PRO A 26 6.26 -11.91 -0.68
C PRO A 26 6.46 -10.41 -0.89
N THR A 27 6.62 -9.99 -2.14
CA THR A 27 6.92 -8.60 -2.46
C THR A 27 5.90 -7.99 -3.41
N LEU A 28 5.82 -6.66 -3.34
CA LEU A 28 5.09 -5.82 -4.27
C LEU A 28 6.04 -4.79 -4.85
N THR A 29 6.09 -4.72 -6.18
CA THR A 29 6.83 -3.67 -6.89
C THR A 29 5.89 -2.52 -7.25
N ILE A 30 6.15 -1.34 -6.68
CA ILE A 30 5.43 -0.11 -7.00
C ILE A 30 6.20 0.57 -8.12
N CYS A 31 5.68 0.50 -9.35
CA CYS A 31 6.36 1.02 -10.55
C CYS A 31 5.47 1.88 -11.46
N GLY A 32 4.27 2.23 -11.01
CA GLY A 32 3.35 3.03 -11.80
C GLY A 32 2.39 3.86 -10.96
N THR A 33 1.75 4.82 -11.61
CA THR A 33 0.70 5.64 -11.00
C THR A 33 -0.42 5.89 -12.00
N LEU A 34 -1.65 5.99 -11.50
CA LEU A 34 -2.75 6.45 -12.32
C LEU A 34 -2.69 7.97 -12.51
N ILE A 35 -2.77 8.39 -13.77
CA ILE A 35 -2.95 9.77 -14.18
C ILE A 35 -4.29 9.92 -14.91
N PHE A 36 -4.84 11.12 -14.89
CA PHE A 36 -6.01 11.46 -15.69
C PHE A 36 -5.57 12.31 -16.88
N VAL A 37 -5.96 11.89 -18.07
CA VAL A 37 -5.74 12.63 -19.31
C VAL A 37 -7.09 13.15 -19.79
N THR A 38 -7.22 14.48 -19.86
CA THR A 38 -8.46 15.13 -20.30
C THR A 38 -8.87 14.61 -21.68
N GLY A 39 -10.13 14.22 -21.82
CA GLY A 39 -10.69 13.65 -23.05
C GLY A 39 -10.40 12.16 -23.28
N GLN A 40 -9.48 11.55 -22.53
CA GLN A 40 -9.13 10.13 -22.69
C GLN A 40 -9.41 9.27 -21.45
N GLY A 41 -9.47 9.87 -20.26
CA GLY A 41 -9.78 9.16 -19.02
C GLY A 41 -8.54 8.79 -18.19
N PHE A 42 -8.64 7.71 -17.41
CA PHE A 42 -7.55 7.25 -16.53
C PHE A 42 -6.58 6.34 -17.27
N PHE A 43 -5.29 6.62 -17.12
CA PHE A 43 -4.19 5.83 -17.66
C PHE A 43 -3.19 5.46 -16.58
N ARG A 44 -2.64 4.26 -16.68
CA ARG A 44 -1.45 3.88 -15.93
C ARG A 44 -0.23 4.46 -16.61
N GLN A 45 0.39 5.43 -15.96
CA GLN A 45 1.76 5.82 -16.27
C GLN A 45 2.69 4.72 -15.72
N PRO A 46 3.52 4.05 -16.54
CA PRO A 46 4.42 2.98 -16.10
C PRO A 46 5.68 3.49 -15.40
N TRP A 47 5.57 4.67 -14.79
CA TRP A 47 6.57 5.27 -13.95
C TRP A 47 5.93 6.09 -12.85
N THR A 48 6.70 6.31 -11.78
CA THR A 48 6.33 7.25 -10.72
C THR A 48 6.91 8.63 -11.00
N LYS A 49 6.31 9.67 -10.42
CA LYS A 49 6.76 11.06 -10.60
C LYS A 49 8.22 11.32 -10.15
N SER A 50 8.76 10.47 -9.27
CA SER A 50 10.15 10.46 -8.87
C SER A 50 10.70 9.03 -8.91
N ASP A 51 12.02 8.89 -9.06
CA ASP A 51 12.70 7.58 -9.04
C ASP A 51 12.48 6.84 -7.71
N ALA A 52 12.39 7.56 -6.59
CA ALA A 52 12.08 6.95 -5.30
C ALA A 52 10.68 6.34 -5.23
N GLY A 53 9.76 6.74 -6.10
CA GLY A 53 8.47 6.06 -6.22
C GLY A 53 8.61 4.63 -6.75
N TYR A 54 9.65 4.34 -7.54
CA TYR A 54 9.92 3.03 -8.11
C TYR A 54 10.69 2.15 -7.11
N ARG A 55 9.94 1.30 -6.39
CA ARG A 55 10.48 0.52 -5.29
C ARG A 55 9.77 -0.81 -5.11
N THR A 56 10.45 -1.76 -4.50
CA THR A 56 9.87 -3.04 -4.11
C THR A 56 9.80 -3.09 -2.58
N VAL A 57 8.63 -3.49 -2.06
CA VAL A 57 8.36 -3.59 -0.62
C VAL A 57 7.96 -5.02 -0.28
N VAL A 58 8.35 -5.50 0.91
CA VAL A 58 7.87 -6.78 1.44
C VAL A 58 6.48 -6.59 2.03
N LEU A 59 5.58 -7.51 1.72
CA LEU A 59 4.18 -7.45 2.15
C LEU A 59 3.97 -8.14 3.51
N PRO A 60 3.25 -7.51 4.46
CA PRO A 60 2.79 -8.19 5.66
C PRO A 60 1.73 -9.25 5.32
N ARG A 61 1.54 -10.24 6.20
CA ARG A 61 0.66 -11.40 5.96
C ARG A 61 -0.79 -11.02 5.80
N PHE A 62 -1.27 -10.02 6.54
CA PHE A 62 -2.65 -9.55 6.37
C PHE A 62 -2.90 -9.00 4.95
N ALA A 63 -1.89 -8.41 4.31
CA ALA A 63 -2.00 -7.90 2.95
C ALA A 63 -2.01 -9.04 1.93
N ILE A 64 -1.19 -10.07 2.16
CA ILE A 64 -1.17 -11.28 1.34
C ILE A 64 -2.55 -11.97 1.41
N GLY A 65 -3.09 -12.17 2.62
CA GLY A 65 -4.42 -12.76 2.80
C GLY A 65 -5.53 -11.96 2.11
N MET A 66 -5.48 -10.63 2.19
CA MET A 66 -6.42 -9.75 1.48
C MET A 66 -6.29 -9.90 -0.05
N LEU A 67 -5.07 -9.97 -0.58
CA LEU A 67 -4.83 -10.12 -2.03
C LEU A 67 -5.31 -11.47 -2.54
N LEU A 68 -5.02 -12.56 -1.82
CA LEU A 68 -5.47 -13.91 -2.17
C LEU A 68 -7.00 -14.03 -2.15
N ALA A 69 -7.65 -13.45 -1.13
CA ALA A 69 -9.11 -13.39 -1.10
C ALA A 69 -9.67 -12.58 -2.27
N HIS A 70 -9.02 -11.45 -2.60
CA HIS A 70 -9.42 -10.60 -3.73
C HIS A 70 -9.29 -11.31 -5.08
N THR A 71 -8.32 -12.23 -5.25
CA THR A 71 -8.19 -13.02 -6.48
C THR A 71 -9.44 -13.84 -6.81
N LEU A 72 -10.25 -14.22 -5.82
CA LEU A 72 -11.48 -15.00 -6.04
C LEU A 72 -12.60 -14.19 -6.71
N ASP A 73 -12.63 -12.88 -6.46
CA ASP A 73 -13.66 -11.97 -6.97
C ASP A 73 -13.14 -11.03 -8.07
N ALA A 74 -11.82 -11.07 -8.34
CA ALA A 74 -11.18 -10.20 -9.30
C ALA A 74 -11.64 -10.54 -10.73
N ALA A 75 -12.22 -9.55 -11.41
CA ALA A 75 -12.57 -9.69 -12.81
C ALA A 75 -11.31 -9.61 -13.70
N ASP A 76 -11.23 -10.51 -14.67
CA ASP A 76 -10.29 -10.40 -15.77
C ASP A 76 -10.44 -9.04 -16.45
N ASN A 77 -9.30 -8.42 -16.75
CA ASN A 77 -9.27 -7.11 -17.38
C ASN A 77 -8.03 -6.98 -18.28
N PRO A 78 -8.11 -6.19 -19.36
CA PRO A 78 -7.03 -6.08 -20.36
C PRO A 78 -5.77 -5.37 -19.83
N HIS A 79 -5.80 -4.88 -18.59
CA HIS A 79 -4.71 -4.13 -17.98
C HIS A 79 -3.91 -4.94 -16.96
N ASP A 80 -4.31 -6.20 -16.71
CA ASP A 80 -3.79 -7.02 -15.61
C ASP A 80 -3.93 -6.34 -14.23
N ALA A 81 -4.87 -5.39 -14.10
CA ALA A 81 -5.02 -4.57 -12.91
C ALA A 81 -5.59 -5.39 -11.74
N ILE A 82 -4.99 -5.23 -10.55
CA ILE A 82 -5.52 -5.84 -9.31
C ILE A 82 -6.87 -5.21 -8.97
N PHE A 83 -6.96 -3.88 -9.03
CA PHE A 83 -8.15 -3.13 -8.69
C PHE A 83 -8.78 -2.51 -9.95
N ALA A 84 -9.54 -3.32 -10.68
CA ALA A 84 -10.29 -2.89 -11.86
C ALA A 84 -11.75 -2.54 -11.53
N SER A 85 -12.37 -1.72 -12.37
CA SER A 85 -13.83 -1.57 -12.37
C SER A 85 -14.50 -2.84 -12.90
N ARG A 86 -15.81 -3.00 -12.67
CA ARG A 86 -16.61 -4.08 -13.27
C ARG A 86 -16.58 -4.10 -14.81
N ARG A 87 -16.16 -3.00 -15.44
CA ARG A 87 -15.99 -2.88 -16.90
C ARG A 87 -14.55 -3.14 -17.35
N GLY A 88 -13.67 -3.60 -16.46
CA GLY A 88 -12.26 -3.87 -16.76
C GLY A 88 -11.39 -2.61 -16.92
N THR A 89 -11.88 -1.43 -16.52
CA THR A 89 -11.13 -0.16 -16.62
C THR A 89 -10.39 0.15 -15.33
N TRP A 90 -9.37 1.01 -15.40
CA TRP A 90 -8.77 1.63 -14.22
C TRP A 90 -9.83 2.32 -13.34
N LEU A 91 -9.70 2.15 -12.02
CA LEU A 91 -10.56 2.83 -11.05
C LEU A 91 -10.15 4.30 -10.91
N SER A 92 -11.14 5.19 -10.92
CA SER A 92 -10.91 6.60 -10.62
C SER A 92 -10.50 6.80 -9.16
N PRO A 93 -9.32 7.38 -8.85
CA PRO A 93 -8.93 7.69 -7.48
C PRO A 93 -9.94 8.62 -6.77
N ASN A 94 -10.60 9.51 -7.52
CA ASN A 94 -11.61 10.41 -6.97
C ASN A 94 -12.90 9.67 -6.60
N ASN A 95 -13.34 8.71 -7.43
CA ASN A 95 -14.49 7.89 -7.10
C ASN A 95 -14.19 6.98 -5.90
N VAL A 96 -13.01 6.36 -5.84
CA VAL A 96 -12.57 5.54 -4.70
C VAL A 96 -12.56 6.38 -3.41
N ARG A 97 -11.99 7.60 -3.45
CA ARG A 97 -12.01 8.53 -2.30
C ARG A 97 -13.43 8.93 -1.89
N ARG A 98 -14.33 9.14 -2.85
CA ARG A 98 -15.73 9.47 -2.58
C ARG A 98 -16.45 8.31 -1.90
N GLN A 99 -16.34 7.10 -2.45
CA GLN A 99 -16.94 5.89 -1.88
C GLN A 99 -16.39 5.63 -0.48
N TRP A 100 -15.07 5.72 -0.31
CA TRP A 100 -14.42 5.56 0.99
C TRP A 100 -14.87 6.59 2.04
N ARG A 101 -15.11 7.84 1.64
CA ARG A 101 -15.69 8.86 2.51
C ARG A 101 -17.13 8.51 2.88
N GLN A 102 -17.94 8.07 1.92
CA GLN A 102 -19.33 7.68 2.17
C GLN A 102 -19.42 6.48 3.14
N SER A 103 -18.59 5.46 2.95
CA SER A 103 -18.59 4.25 3.80
C SER A 103 -18.21 4.50 5.27
N ARG A 104 -17.72 5.69 5.62
CA ARG A 104 -17.32 6.04 6.99
C ARG A 104 -17.92 7.36 7.47
N ALA A 105 -18.88 7.92 6.72
CA ALA A 105 -19.47 9.21 7.08
C ALA A 105 -20.12 9.16 8.47
N ASP A 106 -20.71 8.02 8.81
CA ASP A 106 -21.46 7.81 10.05
C ASP A 106 -20.68 6.95 11.07
N THR A 107 -19.35 7.00 11.02
CA THR A 107 -18.48 6.28 11.96
C THR A 107 -17.44 7.23 12.57
N ASP A 108 -16.84 6.81 13.67
CA ASP A 108 -15.73 7.54 14.31
C ASP A 108 -14.46 7.62 13.42
N LEU A 109 -14.50 7.01 12.23
CA LEU A 109 -13.43 7.01 11.24
C LEU A 109 -13.65 8.04 10.12
N ALA A 110 -14.64 8.92 10.23
CA ALA A 110 -14.91 9.96 9.21
C ALA A 110 -13.69 10.84 8.90
N TRP A 111 -12.84 11.09 9.90
CA TRP A 111 -11.61 11.89 9.78
C TRP A 111 -10.46 11.17 9.05
N VAL A 112 -10.50 9.83 8.95
CA VAL A 112 -9.42 9.05 8.34
C VAL A 112 -9.42 9.30 6.82
N THR A 113 -8.27 9.59 6.23
CA THR A 113 -8.12 9.79 4.79
C THR A 113 -7.06 8.83 4.23
N PRO A 114 -6.92 8.69 2.89
CA PRO A 114 -5.78 7.98 2.33
C PRO A 114 -4.43 8.50 2.82
N HIS A 115 -4.33 9.79 3.11
CA HIS A 115 -3.12 10.40 3.65
C HIS A 115 -2.87 9.98 5.11
N THR A 116 -3.93 9.77 5.90
CA THR A 116 -3.83 9.22 7.26
C THR A 116 -3.10 7.87 7.26
N PHE A 117 -3.45 6.95 6.36
CA PHE A 117 -2.77 5.66 6.26
C PHE A 117 -1.27 5.80 6.02
N ARG A 118 -0.89 6.72 5.12
CA ARG A 118 0.52 6.99 4.82
C ARG A 118 1.25 7.53 6.04
N LYS A 119 0.64 8.46 6.79
CA LYS A 119 1.20 8.98 8.05
C LYS A 119 1.35 7.87 9.09
N THR A 120 0.32 7.05 9.30
CA THR A 120 0.36 5.92 10.24
C THR A 120 1.52 4.97 9.93
N VAL A 121 1.70 4.59 8.66
CA VAL A 121 2.82 3.75 8.21
C VAL A 121 4.16 4.44 8.45
N ALA A 122 4.28 5.73 8.14
CA ALA A 122 5.50 6.50 8.35
C ALA A 122 5.91 6.51 9.82
N THR A 123 4.97 6.87 10.69
CA THR A 123 5.16 7.00 12.13
C THR A 123 5.55 5.67 12.73
N LEU A 124 4.79 4.60 12.45
CA LEU A 124 5.05 3.28 13.01
C LEU A 124 6.44 2.75 12.61
N ILE A 125 6.82 2.86 11.34
CA ILE A 125 8.16 2.43 10.90
C ILE A 125 9.25 3.28 11.54
N ASN A 126 9.02 4.59 11.67
CA ASN A 126 9.99 5.49 12.28
C ASN A 126 10.22 5.18 13.76
N GLU A 127 9.16 4.91 14.51
CA GLU A 127 9.20 4.57 15.94
C GLU A 127 9.87 3.23 16.20
N GLU A 128 9.59 2.22 15.36
CA GLU A 128 10.11 0.86 15.53
C GLU A 128 11.49 0.66 14.88
N THR A 129 11.86 1.54 13.94
CA THR A 129 13.13 1.43 13.21
C THR A 129 13.85 2.78 13.16
N ASN A 130 13.65 3.56 12.10
CA ASN A 130 14.23 4.88 11.91
C ASN A 130 13.60 5.62 10.72
N THR A 131 13.87 6.92 10.64
CA THR A 131 13.37 7.81 9.58
C THR A 131 13.78 7.36 8.18
N LYS A 132 14.98 6.78 8.03
CA LYS A 132 15.52 6.35 6.73
C LYS A 132 14.71 5.18 6.16
N ASN A 133 14.36 4.19 6.99
CA ASN A 133 13.51 3.07 6.61
C ASN A 133 12.10 3.54 6.27
N ALA A 134 11.53 4.48 7.04
CA ALA A 134 10.24 5.08 6.74
C ALA A 134 10.27 5.82 5.39
N ALA A 135 11.31 6.61 5.11
CA ALA A 135 11.47 7.30 3.83
C ALA A 135 11.58 6.33 2.65
N ALA A 136 12.37 5.26 2.79
CA ALA A 136 12.53 4.23 1.78
C ALA A 136 11.21 3.49 1.50
N GLN A 137 10.48 3.08 2.55
CA GLN A 137 9.16 2.43 2.41
C GLN A 137 8.15 3.32 1.67
N LEU A 138 8.18 4.62 1.95
CA LEU A 138 7.24 5.58 1.38
C LEU A 138 7.63 6.05 -0.03
N GLY A 139 8.86 5.80 -0.47
CA GLY A 139 9.37 6.31 -1.72
C GLY A 139 9.53 7.83 -1.70
N HIS A 140 10.07 8.38 -0.61
CA HIS A 140 10.49 9.78 -0.56
C HIS A 140 11.93 9.89 -1.10
N SER A 141 12.12 10.64 -2.18
CA SER A 141 13.42 11.23 -2.53
C SER A 141 13.44 12.68 -2.06
N SER A 142 14.62 13.21 -1.70
CA SER A 142 14.84 14.65 -1.85
C SER A 142 14.54 15.03 -3.30
N GLU A 143 13.76 16.10 -3.51
CA GLU A 143 13.47 16.65 -4.83
C GLU A 143 14.78 17.04 -5.51
N GLU A 144 15.27 16.22 -6.45
CA GLU A 144 16.17 16.59 -7.56
C GLU A 144 16.77 15.32 -8.19
N ILE A 145 15.99 14.55 -8.95
CA ILE A 145 16.57 13.77 -10.05
C ILE A 145 15.56 13.77 -11.20
N THR A 146 15.86 14.59 -12.21
CA THR A 146 15.31 14.46 -13.56
C THR A 146 16.22 13.48 -14.28
N ALA A 147 15.78 12.24 -14.53
CA ALA A 147 16.54 11.34 -15.40
C ALA A 147 15.64 10.40 -16.21
N THR A 148 15.91 10.42 -17.51
CA THR A 148 15.48 9.58 -18.61
C THR A 148 15.08 8.14 -18.24
N TYR A 149 13.82 7.80 -18.53
CA TYR A 149 13.27 6.46 -18.31
C TYR A 149 13.76 5.45 -19.36
N TYR A 150 14.73 4.62 -18.97
CA TYR A 150 14.94 3.24 -19.45
C TYR A 150 15.89 2.51 -18.46
N ILE A 151 15.54 1.29 -18.05
CA ILE A 151 16.40 0.31 -17.32
C ILE A 151 16.93 0.73 -15.92
N ALA A 152 16.08 1.21 -15.02
CA ALA A 152 16.41 1.20 -13.59
C ALA A 152 15.83 -0.06 -12.93
N LYS A 153 16.60 -0.77 -12.09
CA LYS A 153 16.07 -1.81 -11.20
C LYS A 153 15.31 -1.12 -10.04
N PRO A 154 14.18 -1.67 -9.56
CA PRO A 154 13.50 -1.10 -8.40
C PRO A 154 14.43 -1.09 -7.19
N VAL A 155 14.39 -0.02 -6.41
CA VAL A 155 15.09 0.01 -5.12
C VAL A 155 14.32 -0.88 -4.15
N GLN A 156 15.00 -1.86 -3.56
CA GLN A 156 14.41 -2.68 -2.50
C GLN A 156 14.33 -1.85 -1.21
N ALA A 157 13.12 -1.60 -0.73
CA ALA A 157 12.94 -1.01 0.59
C ALA A 157 13.38 -1.99 1.68
N PRO A 158 13.89 -1.51 2.83
CA PRO A 158 14.13 -2.35 3.99
C PRO A 158 12.89 -3.17 4.34
N ASP A 159 13.08 -4.41 4.75
CA ASP A 159 11.96 -5.23 5.18
C ASP A 159 11.39 -4.71 6.51
N VAL A 160 10.17 -4.19 6.43
CA VAL A 160 9.40 -3.67 7.56
C VAL A 160 8.06 -4.41 7.68
N SER A 161 7.92 -5.58 7.05
CA SER A 161 6.67 -6.34 7.01
C SER A 161 6.21 -6.74 8.40
N ASP A 162 7.11 -7.19 9.28
CA ASP A 162 6.80 -7.53 10.68
C ASP A 162 6.29 -6.33 11.48
N VAL A 163 6.84 -5.14 11.24
CA VAL A 163 6.37 -3.88 11.85
C VAL A 163 4.95 -3.57 11.36
N LEU A 164 4.70 -3.70 10.05
CA LEU A 164 3.39 -3.42 9.47
C LEU A 164 2.34 -4.47 9.81
N GLU A 165 2.74 -5.71 10.12
CA GLU A 165 1.84 -6.79 10.54
C GLU A 165 0.98 -6.39 11.74
N ARG A 166 1.52 -5.54 12.63
CA ARG A 166 0.81 -4.99 13.80
C ARG A 166 -0.46 -4.23 13.41
N LEU A 167 -0.52 -3.65 12.21
CA LEU A 167 -1.70 -2.92 11.71
C LEU A 167 -2.83 -3.87 11.25
N GLY A 168 -2.55 -5.16 11.08
CA GLY A 168 -3.53 -6.19 10.72
C GLY A 168 -3.90 -7.14 11.87
N ALA A 169 -3.15 -7.12 12.97
CA ALA A 169 -3.25 -8.08 14.08
C ALA A 169 -4.50 -7.88 14.96
N ASP A 170 -5.15 -6.71 14.94
CA ASP A 170 -6.33 -6.39 15.76
C ASP A 170 -7.63 -7.10 15.34
N ARG A 171 -7.57 -8.10 14.45
CA ARG A 171 -8.73 -8.91 14.09
C ARG A 171 -8.98 -10.09 15.03
N ASN A 172 -8.03 -10.40 15.93
CA ASN A 172 -8.16 -11.44 16.94
C ASN A 172 -7.86 -10.84 18.33
N GLY A 173 -8.82 -10.13 18.91
CA GLY A 173 -8.75 -9.69 20.30
C GLY A 173 -8.70 -10.90 21.24
N HIS A 174 -7.50 -11.26 21.69
CA HIS A 174 -7.32 -12.04 22.91
C HIS A 174 -6.65 -11.12 23.93
N PRO A 175 -7.31 -10.76 25.05
CA PRO A 175 -6.62 -10.06 26.11
C PRO A 175 -5.58 -11.04 26.68
N THR A 176 -4.30 -10.70 26.55
CA THR A 176 -3.26 -11.32 27.36
C THR A 176 -3.66 -11.13 28.82
N PRO A 177 -3.76 -12.21 29.62
CA PRO A 177 -3.96 -12.06 31.06
C PRO A 177 -2.78 -11.24 31.59
N ARG A 178 -3.09 -10.13 32.26
CA ARG A 178 -2.11 -9.48 33.12
C ARG A 178 -1.82 -10.48 34.24
N GLU A 179 -0.57 -10.95 34.30
CA GLU A 179 -0.09 -11.68 35.46
C GLU A 179 -0.34 -10.79 36.69
N HIS A 180 -1.20 -11.29 37.57
CA HIS A 180 -1.40 -10.74 38.88
C HIS A 180 -0.19 -11.20 39.70
N ASP A 181 0.70 -10.27 39.99
CA ASP A 181 1.75 -10.44 41.00
C ASP A 181 1.03 -10.54 42.35
N ASP A 182 0.68 -11.76 42.74
CA ASP A 182 0.23 -12.05 44.10
C ASP A 182 1.49 -12.21 44.96
N ASP A 183 1.93 -11.07 45.48
CA ASP A 183 2.77 -10.92 46.65
C ASP A 183 2.03 -11.51 47.87
N HIS A 184 2.44 -12.71 48.30
CA HIS A 184 2.07 -13.27 49.59
C HIS A 184 3.35 -13.69 50.32
N GLY A 185 3.56 -13.02 51.46
CA GLY A 185 4.60 -13.33 52.44
C GLY A 185 4.27 -14.47 53.38
#